data_AF-A0A961I9J0-F1
#
_entry.id   AF-A0A961I9J0-F1
#
_cell.length_a   1.000
_cell.length_b   1.000
_cell.length_c   1.000
_cell.angle_alpha   90.00
_cell.angle_beta   90.00
_cell.angle_gamma   90.00
#
_symmetry.space_group_name_H-M   'P 1'
#
loop_
_entity.id
_entity.type
_entity.pdbx_description
1 polymer ?
#
loop_
_entity_poly.entity_id
_entity_poly.type
_entity_poly.pdbx_seq_one_letter_code
_entity_poly.pdbx_strand_id
1 'polypeptide(L)'
;AIGSERYTPYDQERKPQEILTNANAILGQGQLSLAKYLMIVAREDRPDLDAEELEEFLSHLLERIDWKRDLHFQTCTTIDTLDYSGTGFNSGSKVVMAAAGPVKRKLPTEIPVDCSLPDGFSHPRLCRPGIVAIKAPAYQDQNQDLRRFAAELPGSHALNQFPLIVLVDDS
;
A
#
# COMPACT_ATOMS: atom_id res chain seq x y z
N ALA A 1 0.50 -8.30 8.62
CA ALA A 1 -0.02 -9.62 9.05
C ALA A 1 0.37 -10.68 8.03
N ILE A 2 0.51 -11.94 8.46
CA ILE A 2 0.81 -13.06 7.57
C ILE A 2 -0.30 -14.11 7.76
N GLY A 3 -1.07 -14.35 6.70
CA GLY A 3 -2.19 -15.29 6.69
C GLY A 3 -1.86 -16.58 5.94
N SER A 4 -2.71 -17.60 6.09
CA SER A 4 -2.64 -18.79 5.24
C SER A 4 -3.40 -18.57 3.93
N GLU A 5 -2.84 -19.06 2.82
CA GLU A 5 -3.39 -19.02 1.47
C GLU A 5 -3.35 -20.41 0.81
N ARG A 6 -4.36 -21.23 1.12
CA ARG A 6 -4.38 -22.66 0.81
C ARG A 6 -5.54 -23.09 -0.07
N TYR A 7 -6.43 -22.18 -0.46
CA TYR A 7 -7.65 -22.53 -1.21
C TYR A 7 -7.36 -23.10 -2.60
N THR A 8 -6.30 -22.65 -3.27
CA THR A 8 -5.93 -23.06 -4.63
C THR A 8 -4.44 -23.37 -4.74
N PRO A 9 -3.96 -24.45 -4.08
CA PRO A 9 -2.52 -24.71 -3.94
C PRO A 9 -1.83 -25.09 -5.26
N TYR A 10 -2.60 -25.52 -6.27
CA TYR A 10 -2.09 -25.91 -7.59
C TYR A 10 -2.14 -24.76 -8.62
N ASP A 11 -2.76 -23.63 -8.29
CA ASP A 11 -2.79 -22.48 -9.18
C ASP A 11 -1.44 -21.78 -9.16
N GLN A 12 -0.83 -21.62 -10.33
CA GLN A 12 0.47 -20.96 -10.46
C GLN A 12 0.35 -19.44 -10.27
N GLU A 13 -0.82 -18.87 -10.55
CA GLU A 13 -1.10 -17.45 -10.33
C GLU A 13 -1.99 -17.27 -9.10
N ARG A 14 -1.47 -17.62 -7.92
CA ARG A 14 -2.21 -17.36 -6.67
C ARG A 14 -2.55 -15.88 -6.54
N LYS A 15 -3.80 -15.63 -6.14
CA LYS A 15 -4.35 -14.30 -5.86
C LYS A 15 -4.93 -14.34 -4.44
N PRO A 16 -5.05 -13.19 -3.75
CA PRO A 16 -5.65 -13.15 -2.43
C PRO A 16 -7.03 -13.82 -2.43
N GLN A 17 -7.19 -14.87 -1.64
CA GLN A 17 -8.44 -15.61 -1.45
C GLN A 17 -8.64 -15.90 0.03
N GLU A 18 -7.98 -16.92 0.59
CA GLU A 18 -8.10 -17.26 2.00
C GLU A 18 -7.56 -16.14 2.90
N ILE A 19 -6.50 -15.42 2.49
CA ILE A 19 -6.00 -14.30 3.29
C ILE A 19 -7.02 -13.15 3.42
N LEU A 20 -8.01 -13.06 2.53
CA LEU A 20 -9.12 -12.11 2.70
C LEU A 20 -10.08 -12.54 3.81
N THR A 21 -10.30 -13.85 3.98
CA THR A 21 -11.03 -14.38 5.15
C THR A 21 -10.28 -14.09 6.44
N ASN A 22 -8.95 -14.30 6.45
CA ASN A 22 -8.09 -13.97 7.59
C ASN A 22 -8.16 -12.47 7.91
N ALA A 23 -8.11 -11.61 6.90
CA ALA A 23 -8.20 -10.16 7.07
C ALA A 23 -9.52 -9.71 7.70
N ASN A 24 -10.64 -10.27 7.26
CA ASN A 24 -11.95 -9.99 7.85
C ASN A 24 -12.06 -10.49 9.29
N ALA A 25 -11.46 -11.64 9.61
CA ALA A 25 -11.42 -12.13 10.99
C ALA A 25 -10.60 -11.21 11.90
N ILE A 26 -9.44 -10.72 11.43
CA ILE A 26 -8.62 -9.73 12.15
C ILE A 26 -9.41 -8.44 12.40
N LEU A 27 -10.03 -7.88 11.35
CA LEU A 27 -10.80 -6.64 11.46
C LEU A 27 -12.14 -6.82 12.17
N GLY A 28 -12.56 -8.05 12.48
CA GLY A 28 -13.75 -8.36 13.27
C GLY A 28 -13.49 -8.56 14.76
N GLN A 29 -12.22 -8.59 15.21
CA GLN A 29 -11.86 -9.09 16.53
C GLN A 29 -11.29 -8.01 17.46
N GLY A 30 -12.01 -7.71 18.55
CA GLY A 30 -11.51 -6.92 19.68
C GLY A 30 -10.90 -5.59 19.26
N GLN A 31 -9.71 -5.26 19.81
CA GLN A 31 -8.99 -4.01 19.50
C GLN A 31 -8.50 -3.95 18.05
N LEU A 32 -8.25 -5.10 17.40
CA LEU A 32 -7.80 -5.15 16.02
C LEU A 32 -8.86 -4.62 15.04
N SER A 33 -10.14 -4.68 15.43
CA SER A 33 -11.22 -4.08 14.66
C SER A 33 -11.11 -2.57 14.49
N LEU A 34 -10.34 -1.87 15.33
CA LEU A 34 -10.14 -0.43 15.23
C LEU A 34 -9.11 -0.06 14.14
N ALA A 35 -8.30 -1.00 13.67
CA ALA A 35 -7.32 -0.74 12.62
C ALA A 35 -7.98 -0.20 11.33
N LYS A 36 -7.38 0.83 10.75
CA LYS A 36 -7.80 1.41 9.46
C LYS A 36 -7.17 0.75 8.26
N TYR A 37 -5.91 0.37 8.41
CA TYR A 37 -5.11 -0.20 7.34
C TYR A 37 -4.64 -1.58 7.80
N LEU A 38 -4.88 -2.59 6.97
CA LEU A 38 -4.35 -3.92 7.19
C LEU A 38 -3.57 -4.36 5.96
N MET A 39 -2.26 -4.49 6.11
CA MET A 39 -1.41 -5.17 5.14
C MET A 39 -1.35 -6.65 5.50
N ILE A 40 -1.65 -7.53 4.54
CA ILE A 40 -1.61 -8.98 4.73
C ILE A 40 -0.97 -9.67 3.54
N VAL A 41 -0.11 -10.65 3.82
CA VAL A 41 0.55 -11.47 2.79
C VAL A 41 0.37 -12.96 3.07
N ALA A 42 0.47 -13.78 2.03
CA ALA A 42 0.37 -15.22 2.14
C ALA A 42 1.67 -15.85 2.65
N ARG A 43 1.58 -16.66 3.71
CA ARG A 43 2.72 -17.41 4.27
C ARG A 43 3.36 -18.32 3.24
N GLU A 44 2.57 -18.88 2.35
CA GLU A 44 2.98 -19.86 1.36
C GLU A 44 3.85 -19.26 0.24
N ASP A 45 3.97 -17.93 0.15
CA ASP A 45 4.90 -17.26 -0.77
C ASP A 45 6.28 -17.02 -0.15
N ARG A 46 6.37 -16.98 1.19
CA ARG A 46 7.61 -16.85 1.96
C ARG A 46 7.43 -17.36 3.40
N PRO A 47 7.63 -18.67 3.66
CA PRO A 47 7.31 -19.29 4.94
C PRO A 47 8.12 -18.80 6.14
N ASP A 48 9.32 -18.28 5.87
CA ASP A 48 10.28 -17.73 6.84
C ASP A 48 10.07 -16.24 7.12
N LEU A 49 9.15 -15.58 6.42
CA LEU A 49 8.88 -14.15 6.63
C LEU A 49 8.30 -13.90 8.02
N ASP A 50 8.85 -12.90 8.70
CA ASP A 50 8.28 -12.35 9.93
C ASP A 50 7.55 -11.03 9.64
N ALA A 51 6.40 -10.82 10.28
CA ALA A 51 5.65 -9.58 10.18
C ALA A 51 6.28 -8.44 11.00
N GLU A 52 7.12 -8.76 11.98
CA GLU A 52 7.85 -7.79 12.81
C GLU A 52 9.08 -7.22 12.09
N GLU A 53 9.61 -7.96 11.11
CA GLU A 53 10.68 -7.51 10.22
C GLU A 53 10.12 -6.60 9.11
N LEU A 54 9.77 -5.36 9.49
CA LEU A 54 9.02 -4.41 8.67
C LEU A 54 9.62 -4.20 7.27
N GLU A 55 10.95 -4.14 7.17
CA GLU A 55 11.66 -3.89 5.92
C GLU A 55 11.43 -5.01 4.91
N GLU A 56 11.55 -6.24 5.38
CA GLU A 56 11.35 -7.45 4.60
C GLU A 56 9.88 -7.67 4.27
N PHE A 57 9.00 -7.42 5.24
CA PHE A 57 7.57 -7.52 5.08
C PHE A 57 7.05 -6.55 4.01
N LEU A 58 7.44 -5.28 4.07
CA LEU A 58 7.04 -4.28 3.09
C LEU A 58 7.60 -4.61 1.70
N SER A 59 8.85 -5.04 1.61
CA SER A 59 9.45 -5.44 0.34
C SER A 59 8.67 -6.61 -0.28
N HIS A 60 8.39 -7.64 0.52
CA HIS A 60 7.63 -8.81 0.10
C HIS A 60 6.23 -8.45 -0.42
N LEU A 61 5.54 -7.54 0.27
CA LEU A 61 4.23 -7.02 -0.15
C LEU A 61 4.34 -6.21 -1.45
N LEU A 62 5.26 -5.24 -1.54
CA LEU A 62 5.37 -4.33 -2.68
C LEU A 62 5.82 -5.04 -3.96
N GLU A 63 6.57 -6.13 -3.85
CA GLU A 63 6.92 -7.00 -4.97
C GLU A 63 5.70 -7.71 -5.60
N ARG A 64 4.64 -7.94 -4.81
CA ARG A 64 3.51 -8.83 -5.17
C ARG A 64 2.17 -8.13 -5.29
N ILE A 65 1.95 -7.01 -4.63
CA ILE A 65 0.64 -6.33 -4.63
C ILE A 65 0.27 -5.85 -6.03
N ASP A 66 -0.96 -6.06 -6.49
CA ASP A 66 -1.51 -5.42 -7.69
C ASP A 66 -2.49 -4.34 -7.28
N TRP A 67 -2.08 -3.07 -7.38
CA TRP A 67 -2.88 -1.92 -6.96
C TRP A 67 -4.23 -1.78 -7.66
N LYS A 68 -4.44 -2.44 -8.82
CA LYS A 68 -5.75 -2.44 -9.50
C LYS A 68 -6.77 -3.41 -8.90
N ARG A 69 -6.32 -4.36 -8.08
CA ARG A 69 -7.13 -5.50 -7.62
C ARG A 69 -7.06 -5.72 -6.11
N ASP A 70 -5.86 -5.61 -5.55
CA ASP A 70 -5.51 -6.09 -4.21
C ASP A 70 -5.80 -5.04 -3.10
N LEU A 71 -6.58 -4.02 -3.44
CA LEU A 71 -7.12 -3.01 -2.52
C LEU A 71 -8.59 -3.30 -2.21
N HIS A 72 -8.87 -3.69 -0.98
CA HIS A 72 -10.22 -4.05 -0.54
C HIS A 72 -10.75 -3.04 0.47
N PHE A 73 -11.67 -2.19 0.04
CA PHE A 73 -12.27 -1.13 0.87
C PHE A 73 -13.54 -1.61 1.58
N GLN A 74 -13.67 -1.23 2.86
CA GLN A 74 -14.92 -1.25 3.61
C GLN A 74 -15.25 0.20 3.96
N THR A 75 -16.33 0.78 3.44
CA THR A 75 -16.52 2.25 3.44
C THR A 75 -17.40 2.81 4.56
N CYS A 76 -18.13 1.95 5.27
CA CYS A 76 -19.11 2.34 6.29
C CYS A 76 -18.89 1.53 7.58
N THR A 77 -17.73 1.72 8.20
CA THR A 77 -17.29 0.96 9.37
C THR A 77 -17.15 1.84 10.60
N THR A 78 -17.21 1.23 11.79
CA THR A 78 -16.85 1.92 13.04
C THR A 78 -15.34 2.11 13.12
N ILE A 79 -14.93 3.28 13.56
CA ILE A 79 -13.53 3.72 13.67
C ILE A 79 -13.24 4.12 15.12
N ASP A 80 -11.95 4.07 15.49
CA ASP A 80 -11.45 4.60 16.75
C ASP A 80 -12.02 6.00 17.06
N THR A 81 -12.42 6.21 18.31
CA THR A 81 -13.05 7.46 18.76
C THR A 81 -12.13 8.67 18.76
N LEU A 82 -10.81 8.45 18.70
CA LEU A 82 -9.79 9.49 18.66
C LEU A 82 -9.28 9.74 17.24
N ASP A 83 -9.88 9.09 16.24
CA ASP A 83 -9.47 9.27 14.86
C ASP A 83 -10.29 10.38 14.18
N TYR A 84 -9.64 11.52 13.99
CA TYR A 84 -10.22 12.72 13.39
C TYR A 84 -9.95 12.84 11.88
N SER A 85 -9.39 11.82 11.23
CA SER A 85 -9.06 11.86 9.79
C SER A 85 -10.24 11.51 8.86
N GLY A 86 -11.39 11.11 9.42
CA GLY A 86 -12.60 10.77 8.67
C GLY A 86 -13.58 11.94 8.49
N THR A 87 -14.64 11.72 7.71
CA THR A 87 -15.70 12.72 7.46
C THR A 87 -16.83 12.69 8.50
N GLY A 88 -16.77 11.80 9.48
CA GLY A 88 -17.80 11.63 10.50
C GLY A 88 -17.23 11.10 11.82
N PHE A 89 -17.97 11.27 12.91
CA PHE A 89 -17.57 10.75 14.21
C PHE A 89 -17.65 9.22 14.23
N ASN A 90 -16.60 8.57 14.74
CA ASN A 90 -16.51 7.12 14.96
C ASN A 90 -16.88 6.28 13.73
N SER A 91 -16.78 6.86 12.54
CA SER A 91 -17.22 6.27 11.28
C SER A 91 -16.24 6.59 10.17
N GLY A 92 -16.07 5.65 9.26
CA GLY A 92 -15.18 5.83 8.14
C GLY A 92 -14.91 4.53 7.42
N SER A 93 -13.81 4.53 6.67
CA SER A 93 -13.40 3.40 5.87
C SER A 93 -12.20 2.67 6.45
N LYS A 94 -12.11 1.38 6.10
CA LYS A 94 -10.93 0.54 6.29
C LYS A 94 -10.47 0.05 4.93
N VAL A 95 -9.17 -0.21 4.78
CA VAL A 95 -8.62 -0.82 3.58
C VAL A 95 -7.69 -1.97 3.94
N VAL A 96 -7.91 -3.11 3.27
CA VAL A 96 -7.00 -4.24 3.30
C VAL A 96 -6.16 -4.21 2.02
N MET A 97 -4.84 -4.27 2.20
CA MET A 97 -3.84 -4.44 1.14
C MET A 97 -3.37 -5.90 1.20
N ALA A 98 -3.88 -6.74 0.31
CA ALA A 98 -3.66 -8.18 0.37
C ALA A 98 -2.77 -8.64 -0.79
N ALA A 99 -1.60 -9.20 -0.51
CA ALA A 99 -0.70 -9.68 -1.56
C ALA A 99 -0.50 -11.20 -1.45
N ALA A 100 -0.72 -11.91 -2.56
CA ALA A 100 -0.44 -13.32 -2.69
C ALA A 100 0.02 -13.63 -4.12
N GLY A 101 0.81 -14.68 -4.25
CA GLY A 101 1.32 -15.22 -5.50
C GLY A 101 2.75 -14.79 -5.85
N PRO A 102 3.16 -15.04 -7.11
CA PRO A 102 4.51 -14.80 -7.55
C PRO A 102 4.88 -13.30 -7.51
N VAL A 103 6.19 -13.03 -7.43
CA VAL A 103 6.75 -11.68 -7.56
C VAL A 103 6.32 -11.09 -8.91
N LYS A 104 5.73 -9.89 -8.88
CA LYS A 104 5.25 -9.17 -10.07
C LYS A 104 6.22 -8.11 -10.56
N ARG A 105 7.11 -7.63 -9.69
CA ARG A 105 8.07 -6.57 -10.00
C ARG A 105 9.31 -6.65 -9.13
N LYS A 106 10.43 -6.14 -9.66
CA LYS A 106 11.63 -5.82 -8.87
C LYS A 106 11.47 -4.40 -8.31
N LEU A 107 11.87 -4.20 -7.05
CA LEU A 107 11.80 -2.89 -6.42
C LEU A 107 13.01 -2.02 -6.84
N PRO A 108 12.80 -0.83 -7.42
CA PRO A 108 13.90 0.09 -7.74
C PRO A 108 14.70 0.50 -6.51
N THR A 109 16.03 0.54 -6.62
CA THR A 109 16.95 0.89 -5.51
C THR A 109 17.66 2.23 -5.73
N GLU A 110 17.28 2.97 -6.76
CA GLU A 110 17.84 4.27 -7.10
C GLU A 110 16.79 5.10 -7.83
N ILE A 111 16.84 6.42 -7.66
CA ILE A 111 16.00 7.35 -8.41
C ILE A 111 16.70 7.61 -9.76
N PRO A 112 15.99 7.48 -10.89
CA PRO A 112 16.54 7.78 -12.21
C PRO A 112 17.09 9.22 -12.28
N VAL A 113 18.27 9.38 -12.86
CA VAL A 113 18.98 10.69 -12.94
C VAL A 113 18.12 11.74 -13.66
N ASP A 114 17.38 11.34 -14.69
CA ASP A 114 16.52 12.22 -15.49
C ASP A 114 15.06 12.24 -15.01
N CYS A 115 14.81 12.02 -13.72
CA CYS A 115 13.47 12.04 -13.14
C CYS A 115 12.95 13.49 -12.99
N SER A 116 12.36 14.02 -14.07
CA SER A 116 11.63 15.28 -14.02
C SER A 116 10.39 15.17 -13.12
N LEU A 117 10.09 16.22 -12.36
CA LEU A 117 8.88 16.29 -11.55
C LEU A 117 7.99 17.44 -12.03
N PRO A 118 6.65 17.32 -11.88
CA PRO A 118 5.72 18.42 -12.12
C PRO A 118 6.03 19.67 -11.29
N ASP A 119 5.57 20.84 -11.74
CA ASP A 119 5.82 22.11 -11.06
C ASP A 119 5.25 22.12 -9.62
N GLY A 120 6.10 22.46 -8.66
CA GLY A 120 5.76 22.45 -7.23
C GLY A 120 6.11 21.14 -6.51
N PHE A 121 6.55 20.11 -7.24
CA PHE A 121 7.06 18.87 -6.69
C PHE A 121 8.58 18.82 -6.81
N SER A 122 9.27 18.37 -5.77
CA SER A 122 10.73 18.45 -5.73
C SER A 122 11.36 17.41 -4.81
N HIS A 123 12.70 17.37 -4.79
CA HIS A 123 13.48 16.60 -3.83
C HIS A 123 13.06 15.11 -3.71
N PRO A 124 13.02 14.34 -4.82
CA PRO A 124 12.71 12.92 -4.69
C PRO A 124 13.78 12.24 -3.81
N ARG A 125 13.35 11.50 -2.80
CA ARG A 125 14.19 10.73 -1.88
C ARG A 125 13.79 9.28 -1.89
N LEU A 126 14.75 8.41 -2.13
CA LEU A 126 14.56 6.98 -1.98
C LEU A 126 14.51 6.67 -0.48
N CYS A 127 13.35 6.29 0.03
CA CYS A 127 13.21 5.89 1.43
C CYS A 127 13.72 4.46 1.62
N ARG A 128 13.33 3.57 0.70
CA ARG A 128 13.64 2.13 0.64
C ARG A 128 13.50 1.63 -0.79
N PRO A 129 13.97 0.41 -1.13
CA PRO A 129 13.65 -0.20 -2.42
C PRO A 129 12.16 -0.12 -2.74
N GLY A 130 11.82 0.53 -3.86
CA GLY A 130 10.44 0.70 -4.34
C GLY A 130 9.59 1.75 -3.63
N ILE A 131 10.15 2.50 -2.68
CA ILE A 131 9.46 3.57 -1.96
C ILE A 131 10.20 4.89 -2.15
N VAL A 132 9.54 5.85 -2.78
CA VAL A 132 10.07 7.21 -2.99
C VAL A 132 9.17 8.23 -2.28
N ALA A 133 9.79 9.12 -1.50
CA ALA A 133 9.15 10.33 -0.98
C ALA A 133 9.44 11.49 -1.92
N ILE A 134 8.44 12.33 -2.17
CA ILE A 134 8.54 13.51 -3.01
C ILE A 134 7.96 14.68 -2.23
N LYS A 135 8.74 15.76 -2.10
CA LYS A 135 8.26 17.01 -1.53
C LYS A 135 7.17 17.59 -2.42
N ALA A 136 6.01 17.85 -1.84
CA ALA A 136 4.82 18.37 -2.50
C ALA A 136 4.37 19.69 -1.83
N PRO A 137 3.47 20.46 -2.49
CA PRO A 137 2.79 21.56 -1.82
C PRO A 137 2.04 21.07 -0.58
N ALA A 138 1.94 21.93 0.45
CA ALA A 138 1.23 21.62 1.67
C ALA A 138 -0.20 21.18 1.36
N TYR A 139 -0.66 20.11 2.01
CA TYR A 139 -1.98 19.56 1.78
C TYR A 139 -3.07 20.63 1.96
N GLN A 140 -3.92 20.75 0.94
CA GLN A 140 -5.16 21.52 0.98
C GLN A 140 -6.35 20.58 0.74
N ASP A 141 -7.53 20.99 1.24
CA ASP A 141 -8.74 20.21 1.08
C ASP A 141 -8.98 19.78 -0.38
N GLN A 142 -9.48 18.56 -0.54
CA GLN A 142 -9.80 17.91 -1.83
C GLN A 142 -8.62 17.31 -2.62
N ASN A 143 -7.40 17.25 -2.08
CA ASN A 143 -6.27 16.53 -2.71
C ASN A 143 -5.97 17.00 -4.16
N GLN A 144 -6.12 18.29 -4.46
CA GLN A 144 -5.95 18.81 -5.83
C GLN A 144 -4.52 18.55 -6.36
N ASP A 145 -3.50 18.71 -5.52
CA ASP A 145 -2.11 18.45 -5.88
C ASP A 145 -1.82 16.98 -6.20
N LEU A 146 -2.38 16.04 -5.44
CA LEU A 146 -2.24 14.61 -5.75
C LEU A 146 -2.83 14.26 -7.12
N ARG A 147 -4.02 14.82 -7.43
CA ARG A 147 -4.67 14.61 -8.74
C ARG A 147 -3.86 15.22 -9.87
N ARG A 148 -3.32 16.43 -9.66
CA ARG A 148 -2.42 17.11 -10.60
C ARG A 148 -1.16 16.29 -10.86
N PHE A 149 -0.49 15.85 -9.79
CA PHE A 149 0.70 15.00 -9.86
C PHE A 149 0.44 13.74 -10.70
N ALA A 150 -0.65 13.03 -10.43
CA ALA A 150 -1.00 11.82 -11.17
C ALA A 150 -1.37 12.08 -12.64
N ALA A 151 -1.96 13.25 -12.95
CA ALA A 151 -2.37 13.60 -14.31
C ALA A 151 -1.20 14.10 -15.19
N GLU A 152 -0.22 14.77 -14.59
CA GLU A 152 0.93 15.34 -15.31
C GLU A 152 2.05 14.33 -15.58
N LEU A 153 2.07 13.20 -14.86
CA LEU A 153 3.03 12.13 -15.11
C LEU A 153 2.56 11.20 -16.24
N PRO A 154 3.29 11.11 -17.37
CA PRO A 154 2.94 10.18 -18.43
C PRO A 154 3.09 8.73 -17.96
N GLY A 155 2.36 7.79 -18.58
CA GLY A 155 2.45 6.37 -18.25
C GLY A 155 3.86 5.77 -18.39
N SER A 156 4.69 6.35 -19.27
CA SER A 156 6.10 5.99 -19.46
C SER A 156 7.08 6.64 -18.46
N HIS A 157 6.59 7.47 -17.53
CA HIS A 157 7.44 8.18 -16.60
C HIS A 157 8.22 7.23 -15.70
N ALA A 158 9.49 7.55 -15.42
CA ALA A 158 10.38 6.66 -14.70
C ALA A 158 9.92 6.38 -13.25
N LEU A 159 9.19 7.33 -12.64
CA LEU A 159 8.56 7.13 -11.33
C LEU A 159 7.54 5.99 -11.29
N ASN A 160 6.91 5.64 -12.42
CA ASN A 160 5.92 4.57 -12.46
C ASN A 160 6.53 3.17 -12.23
N GLN A 161 7.86 3.07 -12.15
CA GLN A 161 8.56 1.87 -11.71
C GLN A 161 8.48 1.67 -10.19
N PHE A 162 8.23 2.72 -9.42
CA PHE A 162 8.09 2.66 -7.96
C PHE A 162 6.67 2.25 -7.59
N PRO A 163 6.47 1.13 -6.87
CA PRO A 163 5.13 0.71 -6.45
C PRO A 163 4.54 1.60 -5.36
N LEU A 164 5.34 2.40 -4.65
CA LEU A 164 4.84 3.33 -3.64
C LEU A 164 5.54 4.69 -3.78
N ILE A 165 4.75 5.72 -4.06
CA ILE A 165 5.16 7.12 -4.09
C ILE A 165 4.41 7.83 -2.96
N VAL A 166 5.14 8.50 -2.08
CA VAL A 166 4.57 9.25 -0.96
C VAL A 166 4.81 10.73 -1.20
N LEU A 167 3.73 11.51 -1.21
CA LEU A 167 3.81 12.97 -1.26
C LEU A 167 3.87 13.50 0.17
N VAL A 168 4.88 14.33 0.47
CA VAL A 168 5.16 14.83 1.82
C VAL A 168 5.45 16.32 1.79
N ASP A 169 5.22 17.03 2.89
CA ASP A 169 5.56 18.46 3.01
C ASP A 169 7.09 18.68 3.05
N ASP A 170 7.84 17.69 3.56
CA ASP A 170 9.31 17.68 3.58
C ASP A 170 9.86 16.25 3.44
N SER A 171 10.85 16.08 2.55
CA SER A 171 11.36 14.78 2.07
C SER A 171 12.85 14.59 2.29
#